data_AF-A0A964WUD1-F1
#
_entry.id   AF-A0A964WUD1-F1
#
_cell.length_a   1.000
_cell.length_b   1.000
_cell.length_c   1.000
_cell.angle_alpha   90.00
_cell.angle_beta   90.00
_cell.angle_gamma   90.00
#
_symmetry.space_group_name_H-M   'P 1'
#
loop_
_entity.id
_entity.type
_entity.pdbx_description
1 polymer ?
#
loop_
_entity_poly.entity_id
_entity_poly.type
_entity_poly.pdbx_seq_one_letter_code
_entity_poly.pdbx_strand_id
1 'polypeptide(L)'
;MLNKYNPYSMVNEVRFSCEDVAPERCFAEMGQDKVLDLHLHACVPVARERATERRLELHRINSEGIRSSRVFVVTLGLIEVWYDTLNKVFINAMPEVRLTKREPERFLFRVMSPAEAMQTVDEIVTTIGRYARPDHKIILTVSPVPLRRTFTDQDAMSANMYSKSCLRVAAEMTARKFDHVDYFPSFETVLYSNREKTWLDDFMHVTNGMVAHNVKRLTEYYT
;
A
#
# COMPACT_ATOMS: atom_id res chain seq x y z
N MET A 1 8.54 8.34 0.48
CA MET A 1 9.30 7.33 1.26
C MET A 1 8.41 6.31 1.97
N LEU A 2 7.21 6.67 2.45
CA LEU A 2 6.43 5.83 3.37
C LEU A 2 5.30 5.01 2.71
N ASN A 3 5.01 5.28 1.42
CA ASN A 3 3.92 4.67 0.68
C ASN A 3 3.93 3.15 0.79
N LYS A 4 2.73 2.59 0.99
CA LYS A 4 2.47 1.16 0.97
C LYS A 4 1.72 0.79 -0.30
N TYR A 5 2.20 -0.20 -1.04
CA TYR A 5 1.70 -0.47 -2.39
C TYR A 5 0.68 -1.60 -2.46
N ASN A 6 0.75 -2.56 -1.53
CA ASN A 6 -0.15 -3.71 -1.51
C ASN A 6 -0.96 -3.79 -0.20
N PRO A 7 -2.16 -4.39 -0.22
CA PRO A 7 -3.04 -4.46 0.96
C PRO A 7 -2.37 -5.06 2.21
N TYR A 8 -1.59 -6.14 2.07
CA TYR A 8 -0.91 -6.74 3.22
C TYR A 8 0.08 -5.78 3.88
N SER A 9 0.87 -5.05 3.08
CA SER A 9 1.81 -4.05 3.58
C SER A 9 1.12 -2.86 4.24
N MET A 10 -0.11 -2.53 3.84
CA MET A 10 -0.94 -1.50 4.47
C MET A 10 -1.43 -1.97 5.85
N VAL A 11 -1.94 -3.19 5.96
CA VAL A 11 -2.30 -3.81 7.26
C VAL A 11 -1.10 -3.80 8.20
N ASN A 12 0.06 -4.22 7.69
CA ASN A 12 1.30 -4.24 8.48
C ASN A 12 1.65 -2.87 9.03
N GLU A 13 1.56 -1.80 8.23
CA GLU A 13 1.90 -0.46 8.72
C GLU A 13 0.96 0.01 9.83
N VAL A 14 -0.35 -0.26 9.74
CA VAL A 14 -1.30 0.08 10.81
C VAL A 14 -0.96 -0.70 12.08
N ARG A 15 -0.72 -2.02 11.97
CA ARG A 15 -0.32 -2.86 13.11
C ARG A 15 1.00 -2.40 13.72
N PHE A 16 2.02 -2.20 12.90
CA PHE A 16 3.34 -1.75 13.37
C PHE A 16 3.29 -0.39 14.05
N SER A 17 2.28 0.43 13.77
CA SER A 17 2.09 1.74 14.37
C SER A 17 1.29 1.71 15.68
N CYS A 18 0.54 0.64 15.95
CA CYS A 18 -0.39 0.60 17.09
C CYS A 18 -0.17 -0.61 18.02
N GLU A 19 0.53 -1.63 17.56
CA GLU A 19 0.83 -2.87 18.28
C GLU A 19 2.32 -2.93 18.65
N ASP A 20 2.66 -3.76 19.63
CA ASP A 20 4.05 -3.98 20.06
C ASP A 20 4.76 -4.93 19.10
N VAL A 21 5.17 -4.40 17.95
CA VAL A 21 5.89 -5.13 16.92
C VAL A 21 7.35 -4.70 16.90
N ALA A 22 8.24 -5.65 17.19
CA ALA A 22 9.68 -5.46 17.16
C ALA A 22 10.13 -4.93 15.78
N PRO A 23 10.85 -3.79 15.73
CA PRO A 23 11.35 -3.19 14.48
C PRO A 23 12.13 -4.16 13.58
N GLU A 24 12.83 -5.11 14.18
CA GLU A 24 13.65 -6.12 13.52
C GLU A 24 12.86 -6.96 12.51
N ARG A 25 11.55 -7.14 12.72
CA ARG A 25 10.68 -7.84 11.76
C ARG A 25 10.58 -7.14 10.41
N CYS A 26 10.97 -5.87 10.33
CA CYS A 26 10.97 -5.11 9.08
C CYS A 26 12.28 -5.25 8.30
N PHE A 27 13.33 -5.85 8.88
CA PHE A 27 14.69 -5.70 8.38
C PHE A 27 15.22 -6.92 7.62
N ALA A 28 16.08 -6.65 6.65
CA ALA A 28 17.00 -7.62 6.05
C ALA A 28 18.44 -7.17 6.24
N GLU A 29 19.33 -8.09 6.61
CA GLU A 29 20.76 -7.81 6.67
C GLU A 29 21.30 -7.39 5.31
N MET A 30 22.25 -6.47 5.25
CA MET A 30 22.94 -6.08 4.02
C MET A 30 24.45 -6.27 4.11
N GLY A 31 24.94 -6.79 5.24
CA GLY A 31 26.36 -6.87 5.58
C GLY A 31 26.89 -5.54 6.13
N GLN A 32 28.12 -5.56 6.68
CA GLN A 32 28.79 -4.38 7.27
C GLN A 32 27.91 -3.63 8.30
N ASP A 33 27.19 -4.37 9.14
CA ASP A 33 26.27 -3.85 10.17
C ASP A 33 25.14 -2.95 9.64
N LYS A 34 24.86 -3.04 8.34
CA LYS A 34 23.74 -2.35 7.70
C LYS A 34 22.57 -3.28 7.50
N VAL A 35 21.38 -2.72 7.67
CA VAL A 35 20.10 -3.37 7.39
C VAL A 35 19.30 -2.55 6.38
N LEU A 36 18.46 -3.26 5.64
CA LEU A 36 17.46 -2.71 4.74
C LEU A 36 16.08 -2.86 5.37
N ASP A 37 15.31 -1.78 5.43
CA ASP A 37 13.91 -1.84 5.83
C ASP A 37 13.03 -2.21 4.63
N LEU A 38 12.46 -3.42 4.67
CA LEU A 38 11.64 -4.03 3.62
C LEU A 38 10.23 -3.42 3.53
N HIS A 39 9.86 -2.56 4.48
CA HIS A 39 8.56 -1.89 4.55
C HIS A 39 8.62 -0.43 4.08
N LEU A 40 9.81 0.13 3.86
CA LEU A 40 9.97 1.43 3.22
C LEU A 40 9.97 1.33 1.71
N HIS A 41 9.57 2.40 1.03
CA HIS A 41 9.71 2.49 -0.43
C HIS A 41 11.17 2.77 -0.83
N ALA A 42 11.85 3.62 -0.07
CA ALA A 42 13.25 3.96 -0.31
C ALA A 42 14.15 2.91 0.34
N CYS A 43 14.53 1.91 -0.45
CA CYS A 43 15.38 0.80 -0.04
C CYS A 43 16.86 1.22 0.09
N VAL A 44 17.17 2.09 1.05
CA VAL A 44 18.55 2.52 1.35
C VAL A 44 19.04 1.82 2.62
N PRO A 45 20.05 0.92 2.53
CA PRO A 45 20.63 0.28 3.69
C PRO A 45 21.30 1.29 4.63
N VAL A 46 21.03 1.16 5.93
CA VAL A 46 21.62 2.01 6.98
C VAL A 46 22.03 1.18 8.19
N ALA A 47 22.80 1.75 9.11
CA ALA A 47 23.13 1.08 10.37
C ALA A 47 21.85 0.66 11.11
N ARG A 48 21.88 -0.50 11.77
CA ARG A 48 20.72 -1.06 12.51
C ARG A 48 20.09 -0.03 13.47
N GLU A 49 20.92 0.65 14.27
CA GLU A 49 20.47 1.70 15.19
C GLU A 49 19.57 2.73 14.49
N ARG A 50 20.01 3.21 13.31
CA ARG A 50 19.26 4.21 12.54
C ARG A 50 17.98 3.64 11.94
N ALA A 51 17.97 2.37 11.54
CA ALA A 51 16.76 1.72 11.04
C ALA A 51 15.72 1.55 12.16
N THR A 52 16.15 1.10 13.35
CA THR A 52 15.31 0.98 14.54
C THR A 52 14.76 2.35 14.96
N GLU A 53 15.61 3.38 15.05
CA GLU A 53 15.20 4.75 15.36
C GLU A 53 14.10 5.24 14.40
N ARG A 54 14.27 5.03 13.08
CA ARG A 54 13.25 5.40 12.08
C ARG A 54 11.94 4.65 12.28
N ARG A 55 11.96 3.35 12.57
CA ARG A 55 10.73 2.58 12.82
C ARG A 55 10.02 3.06 14.07
N LEU A 56 10.75 3.43 15.13
CA LEU A 56 10.16 4.00 16.35
C LEU A 56 9.57 5.41 16.10
N GLU A 57 10.25 6.23 15.30
CA GLU A 57 9.73 7.54 14.88
C GLU A 57 8.43 7.39 14.07
N LEU A 58 8.41 6.47 13.09
CA LEU A 58 7.23 6.16 12.30
C LEU A 58 6.10 5.59 13.14
N HIS A 59 6.41 4.68 14.06
CA HIS A 59 5.46 4.15 15.02
C HIS A 59 4.79 5.31 15.75
N ARG A 60 5.56 6.22 16.38
CA ARG A 60 5.01 7.35 17.13
C ARG A 60 4.11 8.24 16.27
N ILE A 61 4.59 8.68 15.11
CA ILE A 61 3.87 9.60 14.22
C ILE A 61 2.57 8.96 13.71
N ASN A 62 2.63 7.73 13.24
CA ASN A 62 1.47 7.03 12.71
C ASN A 62 0.48 6.67 13.82
N SER A 63 0.94 6.27 15.00
CA SER A 63 0.08 5.98 16.16
C SER A 63 -0.74 7.21 16.57
N GLU A 64 -0.09 8.36 16.64
CA GLU A 64 -0.73 9.65 16.93
C GLU A 64 -1.71 10.04 15.81
N GLY A 65 -1.28 9.92 14.56
CA GLY A 65 -2.11 10.17 13.38
C GLY A 65 -3.37 9.30 13.34
N ILE A 66 -3.26 7.99 13.60
CA ILE A 66 -4.40 7.07 13.61
C ILE A 66 -5.38 7.42 14.74
N ARG A 67 -4.89 7.70 15.95
CA ARG A 67 -5.80 8.01 17.08
C ARG A 67 -6.53 9.36 16.91
N SER A 68 -5.91 10.32 16.24
CA SER A 68 -6.44 11.69 16.13
C SER A 68 -7.23 11.97 14.86
N SER A 69 -6.94 11.27 13.76
CA SER A 69 -7.53 11.52 12.44
C SER A 69 -9.01 11.15 12.38
N ARG A 70 -9.80 12.02 11.74
CA ARG A 70 -11.22 11.76 11.44
C ARG A 70 -11.44 11.08 10.09
N VAL A 71 -10.53 11.27 9.14
CA VAL A 71 -10.68 10.75 7.78
C VAL A 71 -9.40 10.07 7.38
N PHE A 72 -9.51 8.83 6.91
CA PHE A 72 -8.41 8.05 6.34
C PHE A 72 -8.65 7.86 4.85
N VAL A 73 -7.69 8.23 4.01
CA VAL A 73 -7.76 7.93 2.57
C VAL A 73 -6.81 6.78 2.27
N VAL A 74 -7.35 5.66 1.79
CA VAL A 74 -6.57 4.46 1.45
C VAL A 74 -6.65 4.22 -0.05
N THR A 75 -5.52 4.43 -0.73
CA THR A 75 -5.38 4.20 -2.17
C THR A 75 -4.75 2.84 -2.43
N LEU A 76 -5.56 1.89 -2.89
CA LEU A 76 -5.14 0.52 -3.19
C LEU A 76 -4.27 0.46 -4.45
N GLY A 77 -3.08 -0.14 -4.35
CA GLY A 77 -2.07 -0.11 -5.41
C GLY A 77 -2.07 -1.34 -6.30
N LEU A 78 -1.65 -2.49 -5.77
CA LEU A 78 -1.40 -3.72 -6.51
C LEU A 78 -1.63 -4.99 -5.67
N ILE A 79 -1.77 -6.15 -6.33
CA ILE A 79 -1.95 -7.47 -5.71
C ILE A 79 -0.77 -8.44 -5.88
N GLU A 80 0.28 -8.00 -6.58
CA GLU A 80 1.55 -8.74 -6.69
C GLU A 80 2.38 -8.52 -5.44
N VAL A 81 2.48 -9.54 -4.60
CA VAL A 81 3.06 -9.43 -3.26
C VAL A 81 4.27 -10.34 -3.10
N TRP A 82 5.13 -9.96 -2.17
CA TRP A 82 6.31 -10.73 -1.80
C TRP A 82 6.21 -11.06 -0.31
N TYR A 83 6.39 -12.33 0.02
CA TYR A 83 6.37 -12.82 1.38
C TYR A 83 7.79 -13.14 1.84
N ASP A 84 8.23 -12.51 2.93
CA ASP A 84 9.49 -12.81 3.61
C ASP A 84 9.28 -14.01 4.55
N THR A 85 9.84 -15.17 4.19
CA THR A 85 9.69 -16.42 4.95
C THR A 85 10.45 -16.38 6.27
N LEU A 86 11.50 -15.56 6.38
CA LEU A 86 12.29 -15.40 7.59
C LEU A 86 11.53 -14.59 8.64
N ASN A 87 11.08 -13.38 8.26
CA ASN A 87 10.35 -12.48 9.16
C ASN A 87 8.85 -12.82 9.28
N LYS A 88 8.37 -13.72 8.41
CA LYS A 88 6.98 -14.18 8.31
C LYS A 88 6.01 -13.03 8.07
N VAL A 89 6.32 -12.21 7.07
CA VAL A 89 5.56 -10.99 6.78
C VAL A 89 5.58 -10.67 5.28
N PHE A 90 4.48 -10.11 4.78
CA PHE A 90 4.46 -9.53 3.43
C PHE A 90 5.18 -8.18 3.42
N ILE A 91 6.06 -8.00 2.44
CA ILE A 91 6.87 -6.79 2.31
C ILE A 91 6.23 -5.79 1.34
N ASN A 92 6.70 -4.55 1.36
CA ASN A 92 6.05 -3.45 0.64
C ASN A 92 6.24 -3.52 -0.88
N ALA A 93 7.41 -3.96 -1.32
CA ALA A 93 7.80 -3.99 -2.73
C ALA A 93 8.68 -5.21 -3.00
N MET A 94 9.03 -5.43 -4.28
CA MET A 94 9.98 -6.47 -4.67
C MET A 94 11.28 -6.35 -3.85
N PRO A 95 11.80 -7.46 -3.31
CA PRO A 95 13.07 -7.47 -2.60
C PRO A 95 14.23 -7.04 -3.50
N GLU A 96 15.31 -6.51 -2.90
CA GLU A 96 16.47 -6.08 -3.67
C GLU A 96 17.18 -7.29 -4.34
N VAL A 97 17.66 -7.10 -5.57
CA VAL A 97 18.29 -8.18 -6.36
C VAL A 97 19.50 -8.79 -5.67
N ARG A 98 20.30 -7.99 -4.93
CA ARG A 98 21.45 -8.52 -4.18
C ARG A 98 21.01 -9.42 -3.05
N LEU A 99 19.94 -9.02 -2.35
CA LEU A 99 19.35 -9.79 -1.26
C LEU A 99 18.75 -11.10 -1.77
N THR A 100 18.01 -11.08 -2.88
CA THR A 100 17.46 -12.33 -3.46
C THR A 100 18.53 -13.26 -4.01
N LYS A 101 19.66 -12.74 -4.51
CA LYS A 101 20.79 -13.60 -4.91
C LYS A 101 21.47 -14.27 -3.72
N ARG A 102 21.58 -13.57 -2.59
CA ARG A 102 22.22 -14.09 -1.37
C ARG A 102 21.30 -15.06 -0.62
N GLU A 103 20.01 -14.80 -0.62
CA GLU A 103 18.98 -15.56 0.09
C GLU A 103 17.84 -15.97 -0.87
N PRO A 104 18.10 -16.90 -1.81
CA PRO A 104 17.19 -17.21 -2.92
C PRO A 104 15.83 -17.77 -2.49
N GLU A 105 15.75 -18.43 -1.34
CA GLU A 105 14.52 -19.06 -0.84
C GLU A 105 13.74 -18.18 0.15
N ARG A 106 14.26 -16.99 0.49
CA ARG A 106 13.65 -16.13 1.51
C ARG A 106 12.37 -15.44 1.03
N PHE A 107 12.31 -15.04 -0.23
CA PHE A 107 11.23 -14.20 -0.74
C PHE A 107 10.36 -14.97 -1.72
N LEU A 108 9.12 -15.22 -1.32
CA LEU A 108 8.15 -15.91 -2.14
C LEU A 108 7.24 -14.90 -2.84
N PHE A 109 7.27 -14.90 -4.17
CA PHE A 109 6.34 -14.14 -4.98
C PHE A 109 4.96 -14.81 -5.00
N ARG A 110 3.90 -14.01 -4.86
CA ARG A 110 2.51 -14.46 -4.95
C ARG A 110 1.64 -13.38 -5.59
N VAL A 111 0.56 -13.81 -6.23
CA VAL A 111 -0.54 -12.93 -6.66
C VAL A 111 -1.72 -13.19 -5.74
N MET A 112 -2.28 -12.15 -5.11
CA MET A 112 -3.48 -12.33 -4.28
C MET A 112 -4.66 -12.77 -5.14
N SER A 113 -5.46 -13.69 -4.61
CA SER A 113 -6.80 -13.97 -5.14
C SER A 113 -7.76 -12.80 -4.86
N PRO A 114 -8.90 -12.71 -5.57
CA PRO A 114 -9.90 -11.68 -5.29
C PRO A 114 -10.45 -11.80 -3.86
N ALA A 115 -10.57 -13.04 -3.35
CA ALA A 115 -11.00 -13.32 -1.99
C ALA A 115 -9.99 -12.81 -0.95
N GLU A 116 -8.69 -13.06 -1.16
CA GLU A 116 -7.65 -12.51 -0.29
C GLU A 116 -7.64 -10.98 -0.33
N ALA A 117 -7.84 -10.36 -1.51
CA ALA A 117 -7.93 -8.91 -1.63
C ALA A 117 -9.11 -8.35 -0.83
N MET A 118 -10.31 -8.93 -0.96
CA MET A 118 -11.49 -8.56 -0.17
C MET A 118 -11.22 -8.67 1.33
N GLN A 119 -10.75 -9.83 1.78
CA GLN A 119 -10.46 -10.09 3.19
C GLN A 119 -9.42 -9.10 3.75
N THR A 120 -8.37 -8.81 2.98
CA THR A 120 -7.30 -7.93 3.44
C THR A 120 -7.74 -6.46 3.46
N VAL A 121 -8.60 -6.02 2.53
CA VAL A 121 -9.14 -4.64 2.57
C VAL A 121 -10.11 -4.46 3.76
N ASP A 122 -10.95 -5.46 4.05
CA ASP A 122 -11.72 -5.51 5.30
C ASP A 122 -10.80 -5.43 6.53
N GLU A 123 -9.67 -6.14 6.50
CA GLU A 123 -8.67 -6.12 7.56
C GLU A 123 -8.02 -4.75 7.74
N ILE A 124 -7.74 -4.00 6.66
CA ILE A 124 -7.24 -2.62 6.74
C ILE A 124 -8.25 -1.76 7.52
N VAL A 125 -9.51 -1.77 7.08
CA VAL A 125 -10.59 -0.98 7.69
C VAL A 125 -10.77 -1.32 9.16
N THR A 126 -10.90 -2.60 9.48
CA THR A 126 -11.12 -3.05 10.86
C THR A 126 -9.90 -2.81 11.75
N THR A 127 -8.68 -2.87 11.21
CA THR A 127 -7.47 -2.57 11.98
C THR A 127 -7.32 -1.07 12.26
N ILE A 128 -7.64 -0.20 11.29
CA ILE A 128 -7.73 1.25 11.54
C ILE A 128 -8.77 1.53 12.61
N GLY A 129 -9.99 0.99 12.46
CA GLY A 129 -11.10 1.24 13.38
C GLY A 129 -10.88 0.74 14.81
N ARG A 130 -9.98 -0.23 15.02
CA ARG A 130 -9.58 -0.68 16.38
C ARG A 130 -8.84 0.40 17.18
N TYR A 131 -8.13 1.30 16.51
CA TYR A 131 -7.26 2.29 17.17
C TYR A 131 -7.66 3.74 16.86
N ALA A 132 -8.48 3.96 15.84
CA ALA A 132 -9.01 5.27 15.50
C ALA A 132 -10.10 5.72 16.48
N ARG A 133 -10.38 7.02 16.45
CA ARG A 133 -11.49 7.65 17.17
C ARG A 133 -12.86 7.13 16.69
N PRO A 134 -13.92 7.13 17.53
CA PRO A 134 -15.21 6.52 17.18
C PRO A 134 -15.92 7.12 15.95
N ASP A 135 -15.72 8.41 15.66
CA ASP A 135 -16.31 9.13 14.53
C ASP A 135 -15.42 9.16 13.28
N HIS A 136 -14.44 8.26 13.18
CA HIS A 136 -13.61 8.17 11.98
C HIS A 136 -14.41 7.71 10.75
N LYS A 137 -13.93 8.13 9.59
CA LYS A 137 -14.38 7.73 8.25
C LYS A 137 -13.20 7.24 7.44
N ILE A 138 -13.45 6.29 6.55
CA ILE A 138 -12.44 5.75 5.64
C ILE A 138 -12.92 5.94 4.22
N ILE A 139 -12.07 6.50 3.36
CA ILE A 139 -12.32 6.64 1.93
C ILE A 139 -11.36 5.69 1.23
N LEU A 140 -11.92 4.65 0.62
CA LEU A 140 -11.18 3.73 -0.23
C LEU A 140 -11.13 4.26 -1.66
N THR A 141 -10.00 4.07 -2.33
CA THR A 141 -9.88 4.30 -3.77
C THR A 141 -8.86 3.34 -4.37
N VAL A 142 -8.83 3.22 -5.70
CA VAL A 142 -7.82 2.44 -6.43
C VAL A 142 -6.86 3.40 -7.14
N SER A 143 -5.56 3.08 -7.11
CA SER A 143 -4.56 3.85 -7.83
C SER A 143 -4.71 3.64 -9.35
N PRO A 144 -4.75 4.71 -10.17
CA PRO A 144 -4.75 4.59 -11.61
C PRO A 144 -3.40 4.17 -12.19
N VAL A 145 -2.31 4.37 -11.44
CA VAL A 145 -0.95 4.10 -11.92
C VAL A 145 -0.83 2.62 -12.32
N PRO A 146 -0.54 2.32 -13.60
CA PRO A 146 -0.46 0.95 -14.08
C PRO A 146 0.81 0.25 -13.56
N LEU A 147 0.80 -1.09 -13.59
CA LEU A 147 2.01 -1.87 -13.37
C LEU A 147 3.01 -1.62 -14.51
N ARG A 148 4.26 -1.29 -14.16
CA ARG A 148 5.37 -1.19 -15.14
C ARG A 148 5.83 -2.55 -15.67
N ARG A 149 5.67 -3.59 -14.85
CA ARG A 149 6.07 -4.97 -15.10
C ARG A 149 5.27 -5.88 -14.19
N THR A 150 5.15 -7.15 -14.58
CA THR A 150 4.60 -8.24 -13.78
C THR A 150 5.69 -9.28 -13.53
N PHE A 151 5.60 -10.02 -12.42
CA PHE A 151 6.43 -11.21 -12.16
C PHE A 151 5.72 -12.53 -12.52
N THR A 152 4.60 -12.44 -13.23
CA THR A 152 3.89 -13.59 -13.80
C THR A 152 4.29 -13.79 -15.27
N ASP A 153 3.90 -14.92 -15.85
CA ASP A 153 4.06 -15.18 -17.30
C ASP A 153 2.99 -14.47 -18.16
N GLN A 154 2.16 -13.59 -17.58
CA GLN A 154 1.13 -12.85 -18.30
C GLN A 154 1.67 -11.56 -18.91
N ASP A 155 0.93 -11.02 -19.87
CA ASP A 155 1.14 -9.64 -20.32
C ASP A 155 0.92 -8.64 -19.17
N ALA A 156 1.76 -7.61 -19.09
CA ALA A 156 1.69 -6.62 -18.02
C ALA A 156 0.36 -5.86 -17.99
N MET A 157 -0.30 -5.64 -19.13
CA MET A 157 -1.62 -5.01 -19.20
C MET A 157 -2.69 -5.94 -18.62
N SER A 158 -2.66 -7.24 -18.95
CA SER A 158 -3.58 -8.24 -18.41
C SER A 158 -3.41 -8.39 -16.90
N ALA A 159 -2.17 -8.52 -16.42
CA ALA A 159 -1.86 -8.58 -14.99
C ALA A 159 -2.31 -7.30 -14.25
N ASN A 160 -2.08 -6.13 -14.86
CA ASN A 160 -2.55 -4.86 -14.30
C ASN A 160 -4.08 -4.80 -14.24
N MET A 161 -4.78 -5.18 -15.31
CA MET A 161 -6.24 -5.16 -15.35
C MET A 161 -6.84 -6.08 -14.29
N TYR A 162 -6.31 -7.29 -14.15
CA TYR A 162 -6.72 -8.22 -13.09
C TYR A 162 -6.47 -7.63 -11.69
N SER A 163 -5.28 -7.06 -11.47
CA SER A 163 -4.93 -6.40 -10.21
C SER A 163 -5.90 -5.28 -9.83
N LYS A 164 -6.17 -4.35 -10.73
CA LYS A 164 -7.06 -3.22 -10.46
C LYS A 164 -8.51 -3.66 -10.28
N SER A 165 -8.96 -4.65 -11.07
CA SER A 165 -10.30 -5.21 -10.96
C SER A 165 -10.54 -5.88 -9.60
N CYS A 166 -9.58 -6.69 -9.12
CA CYS A 166 -9.66 -7.31 -7.80
C CYS A 166 -9.75 -6.26 -6.67
N LEU A 167 -8.89 -5.24 -6.71
CA LEU A 167 -8.89 -4.18 -5.72
C LEU A 167 -10.14 -3.30 -5.77
N ARG A 168 -10.69 -3.06 -6.96
CA ARG A 168 -11.93 -2.31 -7.13
C ARG A 168 -13.13 -3.04 -6.55
N VAL A 169 -13.23 -4.34 -6.81
CA VAL A 169 -14.26 -5.21 -6.19
C VAL A 169 -14.06 -5.24 -4.67
N ALA A 170 -12.83 -5.41 -4.19
CA ALA A 170 -12.55 -5.40 -2.75
C ALA A 170 -13.00 -4.10 -2.08
N ALA A 171 -12.70 -2.95 -2.68
CA ALA A 171 -13.14 -1.66 -2.19
C ALA A 171 -14.68 -1.51 -2.21
N GLU A 172 -15.35 -1.94 -3.28
CA GLU A 172 -16.82 -1.92 -3.37
C GLU A 172 -17.47 -2.71 -2.23
N MET A 173 -17.02 -3.96 -2.07
CA MET A 173 -17.60 -4.89 -1.11
C MET A 173 -17.36 -4.41 0.32
N THR A 174 -16.17 -3.85 0.59
CA THR A 174 -15.85 -3.27 1.90
C THR A 174 -16.72 -2.03 2.19
N ALA A 175 -16.87 -1.11 1.24
CA ALA A 175 -17.70 0.09 1.41
C ALA A 175 -19.18 -0.26 1.65
N ARG A 176 -19.70 -1.29 0.97
CA ARG A 176 -21.07 -1.79 1.20
C ARG A 176 -21.25 -2.49 2.55
N LYS A 177 -20.16 -3.00 3.13
CA LYS A 177 -20.17 -3.77 4.37
C LYS A 177 -20.08 -2.88 5.62
N PHE A 178 -19.44 -1.72 5.52
CA PHE A 178 -19.15 -0.85 6.67
C PHE A 178 -19.67 0.58 6.44
N ASP A 179 -20.65 1.02 7.23
CA ASP A 179 -21.31 2.34 7.10
C ASP A 179 -20.38 3.57 7.27
N HIS A 180 -19.16 3.37 7.77
CA HIS A 180 -18.15 4.42 7.93
C HIS A 180 -17.09 4.41 6.82
N VAL A 181 -17.30 3.59 5.78
CA VAL A 181 -16.38 3.42 4.66
C VAL A 181 -17.07 3.82 3.36
N ASP A 182 -16.48 4.78 2.66
CA ASP A 182 -16.93 5.19 1.34
C ASP A 182 -15.90 4.82 0.26
N TYR A 183 -16.35 4.77 -0.99
CA TYR A 183 -15.48 4.63 -2.16
C TYR A 183 -15.42 5.93 -2.96
N PHE A 184 -14.21 6.43 -3.22
CA PHE A 184 -13.99 7.57 -4.09
C PHE A 184 -13.44 7.15 -5.46
N PRO A 185 -14.10 7.48 -6.59
CA PRO A 185 -13.76 6.97 -7.91
C PRO A 185 -12.62 7.75 -8.60
N SER A 186 -11.46 7.88 -7.96
CA SER A 186 -10.30 8.56 -8.60
C SER A 186 -9.69 7.73 -9.72
N PHE A 187 -9.76 6.40 -9.61
CA PHE A 187 -9.32 5.44 -10.62
C PHE A 187 -10.08 5.64 -11.92
N GLU A 188 -11.41 5.56 -11.84
CA GLU A 188 -12.34 5.66 -12.97
C GLU A 188 -12.28 7.05 -13.59
N THR A 189 -12.16 8.10 -12.76
CA THR A 189 -12.00 9.46 -13.27
C THR A 189 -10.78 9.56 -14.20
N VAL A 190 -9.68 8.88 -13.88
CA VAL A 190 -8.48 8.84 -14.73
C VAL A 190 -8.68 7.97 -15.97
N LEU A 191 -9.33 6.80 -15.86
CA LEU A 191 -9.53 5.92 -17.01
C LEU A 191 -10.49 6.47 -18.06
N TYR A 192 -11.57 7.13 -17.62
CA TYR A 192 -12.66 7.55 -18.51
C TYR A 192 -12.61 9.03 -18.89
N SER A 193 -11.58 9.77 -18.44
CA SER A 193 -11.32 11.14 -18.89
C SER A 193 -10.50 11.15 -20.18
N ASN A 194 -10.52 12.30 -20.87
CA ASN A 194 -9.67 12.51 -22.05
C ASN A 194 -8.20 12.24 -21.69
N ARG A 195 -7.59 11.30 -22.44
CA ARG A 195 -6.23 10.84 -22.22
C ARG A 195 -5.20 11.98 -22.20
N GLU A 196 -5.28 12.94 -23.13
CA GLU A 196 -4.33 14.05 -23.27
C GLU A 196 -4.34 14.99 -22.05
N LYS A 197 -5.49 15.07 -21.36
CA LYS A 197 -5.61 15.85 -20.12
C LYS A 197 -5.17 15.08 -18.89
N THR A 198 -5.05 13.76 -18.99
CA THR A 198 -4.97 12.85 -17.85
C THR A 198 -3.58 12.28 -17.65
N TRP A 199 -2.89 11.89 -18.72
CA TRP A 199 -1.61 11.20 -18.65
C TRP A 199 -0.48 12.06 -19.20
N LEU A 200 0.68 11.99 -18.56
CA LEU A 200 1.93 12.43 -19.19
C LEU A 200 2.27 11.51 -20.38
N ASP A 201 3.22 11.97 -21.20
CA ASP A 201 3.68 11.25 -22.40
C ASP A 201 4.39 9.92 -22.08
N ASP A 202 4.69 9.65 -20.80
CA ASP A 202 5.26 8.39 -20.36
C ASP A 202 4.23 7.27 -20.14
N PHE A 203 2.93 7.56 -20.34
CA PHE A 203 1.83 6.61 -20.17
C PHE A 203 1.70 6.02 -18.74
N MET A 204 2.39 6.60 -17.76
CA MET A 204 2.51 6.06 -16.40
C MET A 204 2.08 7.05 -15.32
N HIS A 205 2.40 8.33 -15.50
CA HIS A 205 2.09 9.35 -14.49
C HIS A 205 0.89 10.19 -14.92
N VAL A 206 0.03 10.47 -13.94
CA VAL A 206 -1.14 11.33 -14.11
C VAL A 206 -0.68 12.79 -14.10
N THR A 207 -1.28 13.64 -14.93
CA THR A 207 -0.98 15.07 -14.95
C THR A 207 -1.31 15.72 -13.61
N ASN A 208 -0.53 16.74 -13.22
CA ASN A 208 -0.84 17.52 -12.01
C ASN A 208 -2.24 18.15 -12.06
N GLY A 209 -2.72 18.53 -13.25
CA GLY A 209 -4.07 19.06 -13.43
C GLY A 209 -5.16 18.04 -13.09
N MET A 210 -5.00 16.79 -13.53
CA MET A 210 -5.95 15.73 -13.19
C MET A 210 -5.86 15.32 -11.72
N VAL A 211 -4.66 15.29 -11.13
CA VAL A 211 -4.50 15.09 -9.68
C VAL A 211 -5.23 16.18 -8.90
N ALA A 212 -5.03 17.45 -9.25
CA ALA A 212 -5.71 18.58 -8.61
C ALA A 212 -7.23 18.50 -8.77
N HIS A 213 -7.72 18.08 -9.94
CA HIS A 213 -9.15 17.86 -10.18
C HIS A 213 -9.74 16.79 -9.25
N ASN A 214 -9.07 15.63 -9.11
CA ASN A 214 -9.50 14.57 -8.21
C ASN A 214 -9.47 15.01 -6.74
N VAL A 215 -8.42 15.70 -6.31
CA VAL A 215 -8.30 16.23 -4.94
C VAL A 215 -9.43 17.23 -4.66
N LYS A 216 -9.70 18.16 -5.58
CA LYS A 216 -10.79 19.13 -5.44
C LYS A 216 -12.15 18.44 -5.26
N ARG A 217 -12.46 17.43 -6.09
CA ARG A 217 -13.70 16.66 -5.97
C ARG A 217 -13.80 15.89 -4.66
N LEU A 218 -12.69 15.32 -4.20
CA LEU A 218 -12.66 14.62 -2.91
C LEU A 218 -12.93 15.61 -1.77
N THR A 219 -12.31 16.79 -1.77
CA THR A 219 -12.60 17.79 -0.73
C THR A 219 -14.05 18.27 -0.80
N GLU A 220 -14.57 18.63 -1.97
CA GLU A 220 -15.95 19.14 -2.12
C GLU A 220 -17.04 18.15 -1.65
N TYR A 221 -16.75 16.85 -1.67
CA TYR A 221 -17.72 15.82 -1.28
C TYR A 221 -17.61 15.40 0.19
N TYR A 222 -16.40 15.51 0.79
CA TYR A 222 -16.11 14.97 2.12
C TYR A 222 -15.70 16.02 3.17
N THR A 223 -15.69 17.32 2.81
CA THR A 223 -15.49 18.46 3.73
C THR A 223 -16.60 19.47 3.60
#